data_AF-A0A7C9BJ92-F1
#
_entry.id   AF-A0A7C9BJ92-F1
#
_cell.length_a   1.000
_cell.length_b   1.000
_cell.length_c   1.000
_cell.angle_alpha   90.00
_cell.angle_beta   90.00
_cell.angle_gamma   90.00
#
_symmetry.space_group_name_H-M   'P 1'
#
loop_
_entity.id
_entity.type
_entity.pdbx_description
1 polymer ?
#
loop_
_entity_poly.entity_id
_entity_poly.type
_entity_poly.pdbx_seq_one_letter_code
_entity_poly.pdbx_strand_id
1 'polypeptide(L)'
;MKRLAALLGLSLLASFASFAAADGTPGAGRVAQRFSLDLDGNAAYYQLTVPQPVYAASRRDDLGDVRVFNGAGEPVPYSLDAPAAAAPAVPTSRTPVHWFPLPPVRADKGNAPLGVTVGPDGSLRAAVATPSPAKRGADLVDLSRANGAIDALLVHVGDDSYQGRVAVDASDDLRNWRSLGSTQLLKVGRGDDMLVQERIGLDGAAPRYLRLDWLDGAPAIASIDVETHPRDARGTDTASVPRQWRDAARVRAGSAPGEYLFDTDGAYPIDRVRIDLPQPNTVARATLQSRADAQAPWRDVAGAVLFRLQGKAGEQRNPPLEFAANTDRTWRIVVDMRNGGFGAGQPAVVIGWHPAALTFVARGTPPFTLGVGDASLVSSAVNRDALLVGMAPEVRPARVGTALPVSAVAPAAADTDAKRRYVLWASLVIAVGALGTIAWRLAKGGGEPRNRDE
;
A
#
# COMPACT_ATOMS: atom_id res chain seq x y z
N MET A 1 4.22 -69.20 56.37
CA MET A 1 5.33 -68.68 57.18
C MET A 1 6.07 -67.60 56.38
N LYS A 2 6.20 -66.38 56.94
CA LYS A 2 7.13 -65.27 56.57
C LYS A 2 6.95 -64.68 55.15
N ARG A 3 6.04 -63.71 54.92
CA ARG A 3 6.14 -62.23 55.11
C ARG A 3 7.40 -61.57 54.54
N LEU A 4 7.12 -60.62 53.65
CA LEU A 4 8.01 -59.81 52.80
C LEU A 4 9.07 -59.03 53.60
N ALA A 5 10.24 -58.86 52.96
CA ALA A 5 11.31 -57.96 53.38
C ALA A 5 11.83 -57.16 52.16
N ALA A 6 12.51 -56.04 52.46
CA ALA A 6 13.03 -54.94 51.61
C ALA A 6 11.99 -53.84 51.35
N LEU A 7 11.93 -52.71 52.07
CA LEU A 7 12.95 -51.86 52.71
C LEU A 7 13.96 -51.27 51.71
N LEU A 8 13.64 -50.09 51.17
CA LEU A 8 14.51 -48.90 51.08
C LEU A 8 13.78 -47.79 50.32
N GLY A 9 13.10 -46.94 51.08
CA GLY A 9 12.74 -45.60 50.65
C GLY A 9 13.82 -44.63 51.13
N LEU A 10 14.44 -43.92 50.20
CA LEU A 10 15.07 -42.64 50.49
C LEU A 10 15.23 -41.82 49.21
N SER A 11 14.91 -40.53 49.35
CA SER A 11 15.27 -39.40 48.49
C SER A 11 14.72 -39.36 47.07
N LEU A 12 13.67 -38.54 46.86
CA LEU A 12 13.59 -37.70 45.68
C LEU A 12 12.75 -36.44 45.96
N LEU A 13 13.40 -35.29 45.73
CA LEU A 13 12.80 -33.99 45.36
C LEU A 13 12.16 -33.13 46.45
N ALA A 14 13.03 -32.48 47.25
CA ALA A 14 12.82 -31.10 47.66
C ALA A 14 13.58 -30.19 46.68
N SER A 15 12.90 -29.73 45.63
CA SER A 15 13.33 -28.59 44.81
C SER A 15 12.08 -27.77 44.46
N PHE A 16 11.54 -27.07 45.46
CA PHE A 16 10.66 -25.94 45.21
C PHE A 16 11.52 -24.79 44.66
N ALA A 17 11.64 -24.73 43.34
CA ALA A 17 12.13 -23.54 42.68
C ALA A 17 11.06 -22.44 42.86
N SER A 18 11.41 -21.39 43.62
CA SER A 18 10.70 -20.13 43.61
C SER A 18 10.61 -19.61 42.18
N PHE A 19 9.43 -19.71 41.57
CA PHE A 19 9.10 -18.86 40.43
C PHE A 19 8.91 -17.45 40.99
N ALA A 20 9.95 -16.62 40.88
CA ALA A 20 9.78 -15.18 40.90
C ALA A 20 8.83 -14.85 39.74
N ALA A 21 7.61 -14.43 40.07
CA ALA A 21 6.71 -13.81 39.12
C ALA A 21 7.41 -12.56 38.58
N ALA A 22 7.87 -12.62 37.34
CA ALA A 22 8.22 -11.43 36.60
C ALA A 22 6.90 -10.70 36.32
N ASP A 23 6.60 -9.68 37.13
CA ASP A 23 5.58 -8.67 36.82
C ASP A 23 6.03 -7.92 35.57
N GLY A 24 5.63 -8.44 34.42
CA GLY A 24 5.75 -7.78 33.13
C GLY A 24 4.50 -8.11 32.34
N THR A 25 3.64 -7.11 32.16
CA THR A 25 2.46 -7.19 31.30
C THR A 25 2.85 -7.85 29.96
N PRO A 26 2.26 -8.99 29.56
CA PRO A 26 2.64 -9.66 28.33
C PRO A 26 2.46 -8.71 27.14
N GLY A 27 3.57 -8.33 26.51
CA GLY A 27 3.61 -7.45 25.32
C GLY A 27 4.40 -6.15 25.48
N ALA A 28 4.58 -5.62 26.71
CA ALA A 28 5.29 -4.35 26.90
C ALA A 28 6.81 -4.43 26.65
N GLY A 29 7.40 -5.63 26.73
CA GLY A 29 8.85 -5.83 26.67
C GLY A 29 9.44 -6.29 25.33
N ARG A 30 8.64 -6.62 24.31
CA ARG A 30 9.16 -7.26 23.07
C ARG A 30 9.15 -6.39 21.81
N VAL A 31 8.72 -5.14 21.90
CA VAL A 31 8.74 -4.22 20.76
C VAL A 31 10.19 -3.86 20.39
N ALA A 32 10.54 -3.90 19.11
CA ALA A 32 11.89 -3.59 18.66
C ALA A 32 12.20 -2.08 18.74
N GLN A 33 11.17 -1.25 18.57
CA GLN A 33 11.27 0.20 18.62
C GLN A 33 10.07 0.79 19.37
N ARG A 34 10.31 1.89 20.09
CA ARG A 34 9.28 2.65 20.80
C ARG A 34 9.42 4.13 20.45
N PHE A 35 8.31 4.84 20.31
CA PHE A 35 8.27 6.28 20.03
C PHE A 35 7.40 7.00 21.06
N SER A 36 7.72 8.24 21.40
CA SER A 36 6.81 9.09 22.18
C SER A 36 5.58 9.47 21.35
N LEU A 37 4.46 9.71 22.02
CA LEU A 37 3.27 10.31 21.40
C LEU A 37 3.05 11.70 21.99
N ASP A 38 3.08 12.70 21.12
CA ASP A 38 2.84 14.10 21.47
C ASP A 38 1.36 14.40 21.21
N LEU A 39 0.64 14.78 22.27
CA LEU A 39 -0.82 14.97 22.27
C LEU A 39 -1.16 16.45 22.28
N ASP A 40 -2.14 16.86 21.46
CA ASP A 40 -2.63 18.24 21.45
C ASP A 40 -3.80 18.43 22.42
N GLY A 41 -3.52 19.08 23.56
CA GLY A 41 -4.50 19.32 24.62
C GLY A 41 -5.01 18.04 25.29
N ASN A 42 -6.22 18.09 25.86
CA ASN A 42 -6.82 16.99 26.62
C ASN A 42 -8.10 16.50 25.92
N ALA A 43 -8.13 15.23 25.52
CA ALA A 43 -9.27 14.57 24.90
C ALA A 43 -9.27 13.07 25.22
N ALA A 44 -10.42 12.42 25.05
CA ALA A 44 -10.54 10.97 25.24
C ALA A 44 -9.90 10.19 24.07
N TYR A 45 -9.95 10.76 22.87
CA TYR A 45 -9.49 10.13 21.64
C TYR A 45 -8.47 11.00 20.93
N TYR A 46 -7.43 10.35 20.41
CA TYR A 46 -6.42 11.02 19.60
C TYR A 46 -6.18 10.27 18.30
N GLN A 47 -5.93 11.00 17.23
CA GLN A 47 -5.60 10.45 15.92
C GLN A 47 -4.24 10.92 15.43
N LEU A 48 -3.46 9.99 14.91
CA LEU A 48 -2.17 10.25 14.29
C LEU A 48 -2.09 9.62 12.90
N THR A 49 -1.30 10.26 12.03
CA THR A 49 -0.85 9.65 10.77
C THR A 49 0.40 8.83 11.07
N VAL A 50 0.40 7.55 10.70
CA VAL A 50 1.55 6.66 10.92
C VAL A 50 2.74 7.12 10.05
N PRO A 51 3.87 7.56 10.63
CA PRO A 51 4.99 8.08 9.85
C PRO A 51 5.91 6.96 9.35
N GLN A 52 6.78 7.30 8.39
CA GLN A 52 7.75 6.39 7.79
C GLN A 52 8.58 5.56 8.81
N PRO A 53 9.11 6.11 9.91
CA PRO A 53 9.91 5.32 10.86
C PRO A 53 9.17 4.13 11.48
N VAL A 54 7.83 4.21 11.59
CA VAL A 54 7.02 3.09 12.12
C VAL A 54 6.91 1.96 11.09
N TYR A 55 6.70 2.29 9.80
CA TYR A 55 6.70 1.31 8.72
C TYR A 55 8.05 0.59 8.58
N ALA A 56 9.16 1.33 8.68
CA ALA A 56 10.51 0.76 8.63
C ALA A 56 10.80 -0.17 9.82
N ALA A 57 10.26 0.15 11.00
CA ALA A 57 10.44 -0.67 12.20
C ALA A 57 9.51 -1.90 12.27
N SER A 58 8.39 -1.88 11.54
CA SER A 58 7.42 -2.97 11.49
C SER A 58 8.01 -4.27 10.93
N ARG A 59 7.65 -5.38 11.56
CA ARG A 59 7.95 -6.73 11.07
C ARG A 59 6.79 -7.37 10.31
N ARG A 60 5.63 -6.72 10.26
CA ARG A 60 4.44 -7.20 9.55
C ARG A 60 4.08 -6.29 8.38
N ASP A 61 3.33 -6.84 7.43
CA ASP A 61 2.77 -6.13 6.29
C ASP A 61 1.47 -5.38 6.62
N ASP A 62 0.74 -5.85 7.64
CA ASP A 62 -0.53 -5.31 8.13
C ASP A 62 -0.38 -4.29 9.28
N LEU A 63 0.85 -3.95 9.69
CA LEU A 63 1.15 -3.18 10.93
C LEU A 63 0.52 -3.78 12.20
N GLY A 64 0.20 -5.08 12.22
CA GLY A 64 -0.44 -5.76 13.34
C GLY A 64 0.43 -5.85 14.60
N ASP A 65 1.72 -5.54 14.47
CA ASP A 65 2.71 -5.48 15.54
C ASP A 65 2.79 -4.10 16.21
N VAL A 66 1.94 -3.16 15.83
CA VAL A 66 1.82 -1.86 16.49
C VAL A 66 1.02 -1.97 17.78
N ARG A 67 1.48 -1.30 18.84
CA ARG A 67 0.78 -1.15 20.12
C ARG A 67 0.94 0.26 20.67
N VAL A 68 -0.14 0.80 21.23
CA VAL A 68 -0.09 2.05 22.02
C VAL A 68 -0.07 1.69 23.49
N PHE A 69 0.82 2.31 24.26
CA PHE A 69 0.96 2.13 25.70
C PHE A 69 0.75 3.44 26.45
N ASN A 70 0.16 3.37 27.64
CA ASN A 70 0.12 4.49 28.58
C ASN A 70 1.42 4.58 29.41
N GLY A 71 1.50 5.56 30.32
CA GLY A 71 2.68 5.78 31.16
C GLY A 71 2.98 4.65 32.16
N ALA A 72 2.02 3.77 32.44
CA ALA A 72 2.21 2.55 33.22
C ALA A 72 2.69 1.35 32.37
N GLY A 73 2.87 1.53 31.06
CA GLY A 73 3.25 0.47 30.13
C GLY A 73 2.10 -0.48 29.78
N GLU A 74 0.85 -0.11 30.09
CA GLU A 74 -0.32 -0.91 29.77
C GLU A 74 -0.80 -0.60 28.34
N PRO A 75 -1.16 -1.61 27.54
CA PRO A 75 -1.70 -1.38 26.21
C PRO A 75 -3.08 -0.69 26.28
N VAL A 76 -3.32 0.25 25.36
CA VAL A 76 -4.62 0.92 25.22
C VAL A 76 -5.30 0.55 23.91
N PRO A 77 -6.65 0.54 23.87
CA PRO A 77 -7.40 0.27 22.64
C PRO A 77 -7.09 1.28 21.53
N TYR A 78 -6.99 0.79 20.30
CA TYR A 78 -6.78 1.61 19.10
C TYR A 78 -7.53 1.02 17.89
N SER A 79 -7.82 1.88 16.91
CA SER A 79 -8.22 1.51 15.56
C SER A 79 -7.09 1.87 14.59
N LEU A 80 -6.99 1.11 13.51
CA LEU A 80 -6.02 1.32 12.45
C LEU A 80 -6.72 1.31 11.10
N ASP A 81 -6.86 2.49 10.53
CA ASP A 81 -7.43 2.70 9.21
C ASP A 81 -6.28 2.69 8.20
N ALA A 82 -5.87 1.49 7.77
CA ALA A 82 -4.88 1.28 6.72
C ALA A 82 -5.57 1.02 5.38
N PRO A 83 -5.05 1.55 4.25
CA PRO A 83 -5.50 1.11 2.92
C PRO A 83 -5.36 -0.40 2.84
N ALA A 84 -6.46 -1.12 2.59
CA ALA A 84 -6.44 -2.57 2.58
C ALA A 84 -5.43 -3.08 1.54
N ALA A 85 -4.37 -3.74 2.00
CA ALA A 85 -3.47 -4.46 1.11
C ALA A 85 -4.28 -5.56 0.40
N ALA A 86 -4.26 -5.54 -0.93
CA ALA A 86 -4.85 -6.57 -1.78
C ALA A 86 -6.38 -6.81 -1.65
N ALA A 87 -7.18 -5.80 -1.29
CA ALA A 87 -8.56 -5.83 -1.78
C ALA A 87 -8.51 -5.69 -3.31
N PRO A 88 -9.21 -6.53 -4.11
CA PRO A 88 -9.24 -6.35 -5.55
C PRO A 88 -9.65 -4.92 -5.83
N ALA A 89 -8.79 -4.19 -6.56
CA ALA A 89 -9.04 -2.80 -6.92
C ALA A 89 -10.48 -2.74 -7.42
N VAL A 90 -11.32 -1.96 -6.73
CA VAL A 90 -12.70 -1.79 -7.17
C VAL A 90 -12.59 -1.25 -8.59
N PRO A 91 -13.12 -1.97 -9.60
CA PRO A 91 -12.81 -1.65 -10.98
C PRO A 91 -13.27 -0.22 -11.25
N THR A 92 -12.34 0.61 -11.70
CA THR A 92 -12.64 1.97 -12.16
C THR A 92 -13.63 1.86 -13.31
N SER A 93 -14.75 2.56 -13.22
CA SER A 93 -15.72 2.67 -14.29
C SER A 93 -15.29 3.77 -15.26
N ARG A 94 -15.34 3.48 -16.55
CA ARG A 94 -15.11 4.44 -17.63
C ARG A 94 -16.41 4.65 -18.37
N THR A 95 -16.86 5.90 -18.40
CA THR A 95 -18.11 6.26 -19.07
C THR A 95 -17.89 7.46 -19.99
N PRO A 96 -18.45 7.45 -21.21
CA PRO A 96 -18.32 8.57 -22.12
C PRO A 96 -19.02 9.81 -21.55
N VAL A 97 -18.42 10.97 -21.77
CA VAL A 97 -18.96 12.27 -21.35
C VAL A 97 -19.29 13.14 -22.55
N HIS A 98 -20.19 14.10 -22.34
CA HIS A 98 -20.48 15.11 -23.34
C HIS A 98 -19.37 16.16 -23.35
N TRP A 99 -18.95 16.56 -24.54
CA TRP A 99 -17.97 17.60 -24.73
C TRP A 99 -18.29 18.46 -25.95
N PHE A 100 -17.83 19.71 -25.92
CA PHE A 100 -18.16 20.73 -26.91
C PHE A 100 -16.89 21.50 -27.30
N PRO A 101 -16.57 21.57 -28.60
CA PRO A 101 -15.41 22.32 -29.05
C PRO A 101 -15.64 23.81 -28.96
N LEU A 102 -14.63 24.50 -28.44
CA LEU A 102 -14.61 25.94 -28.25
C LEU A 102 -13.62 26.60 -29.22
N PRO A 103 -13.93 27.82 -29.70
CA PRO A 103 -12.93 28.64 -30.39
C PRO A 103 -11.78 28.99 -29.44
N PRO A 104 -10.57 29.32 -29.96
CA PRO A 104 -9.47 29.79 -29.14
C PRO A 104 -9.88 31.04 -28.37
N VAL A 105 -9.56 31.08 -27.08
CA VAL A 105 -9.77 32.24 -26.22
C VAL A 105 -8.86 33.37 -26.74
N ARG A 106 -9.44 34.46 -27.28
CA ARG A 106 -8.68 35.70 -27.48
C ARG A 106 -8.36 36.27 -26.10
N ALA A 107 -7.12 36.69 -25.90
CA ALA A 107 -6.57 37.19 -24.63
C ALA A 107 -7.16 38.56 -24.18
N ASP A 108 -8.43 38.84 -24.47
CA ASP A 108 -9.11 40.02 -23.96
C ASP A 108 -9.88 39.67 -22.69
N LYS A 109 -9.58 40.41 -21.64
CA LYS A 109 -10.17 40.29 -20.31
C LYS A 109 -11.68 40.51 -20.39
N GLY A 110 -12.46 39.44 -20.20
CA GLY A 110 -13.87 39.51 -19.84
C GLY A 110 -14.75 38.47 -20.53
N ASN A 111 -15.26 37.53 -19.73
CA ASN A 111 -16.52 36.76 -19.94
C ASN A 111 -16.98 36.56 -21.40
N ALA A 112 -16.13 36.02 -22.26
CA ALA A 112 -16.55 35.63 -23.60
C ALA A 112 -17.56 34.47 -23.48
N PRO A 113 -18.76 34.56 -24.07
CA PRO A 113 -19.73 33.48 -24.02
C PRO A 113 -19.11 32.25 -24.69
N LEU A 114 -19.10 31.12 -23.98
CA LEU A 114 -18.44 29.86 -24.37
C LEU A 114 -19.04 29.20 -25.63
N GLY A 115 -19.79 29.89 -26.49
CA GLY A 115 -20.42 29.29 -27.66
C GLY A 115 -21.37 28.12 -27.32
N VAL A 116 -21.76 27.96 -26.05
CA VAL A 116 -22.66 26.94 -25.53
C VAL A 116 -23.78 27.60 -24.72
N THR A 117 -24.98 27.04 -24.82
CA THR A 117 -26.18 27.42 -24.05
C THR A 117 -26.58 26.29 -23.14
N VAL A 118 -27.02 26.61 -21.93
CA VAL A 118 -27.61 25.65 -20.99
C VAL A 118 -29.10 25.52 -21.32
N GLY A 119 -29.54 24.30 -21.65
CA GLY A 119 -30.93 23.95 -21.87
C GLY A 119 -31.76 24.02 -20.59
N PRO A 120 -33.10 24.05 -20.68
CA PRO A 120 -34.00 24.12 -19.53
C PRO A 120 -33.90 22.89 -18.59
N ASP A 121 -33.34 21.78 -19.07
CA ASP A 121 -33.04 20.56 -18.33
C ASP A 121 -31.62 20.56 -17.71
N GLY A 122 -30.89 21.67 -17.80
CA GLY A 122 -29.51 21.80 -17.34
C GLY A 122 -28.47 21.16 -18.26
N SER A 123 -28.87 20.66 -19.44
CA SER A 123 -27.95 20.09 -20.44
C SER A 123 -27.19 21.18 -21.20
N LEU A 124 -25.91 20.96 -21.50
CA LEU A 124 -25.17 21.83 -22.40
C LEU A 124 -25.54 21.56 -23.87
N ARG A 125 -25.72 22.63 -24.66
CA ARG A 125 -25.95 22.58 -26.10
C ARG A 125 -25.05 23.60 -26.80
N ALA A 126 -24.51 23.25 -27.97
CA ALA A 126 -23.78 24.21 -28.78
C ALA A 126 -24.71 25.35 -29.25
N ALA A 127 -24.29 26.60 -29.02
CA ALA A 127 -25.06 27.80 -29.38
C ALA A 127 -24.77 28.28 -30.81
N VAL A 128 -23.65 27.85 -31.41
CA VAL A 128 -23.19 28.21 -32.76
C VAL A 128 -22.60 26.97 -33.44
N ALA A 129 -22.62 26.93 -34.78
CA ALA A 129 -22.01 25.89 -35.60
C ALA A 129 -20.60 25.53 -35.10
N THR A 130 -20.36 24.23 -34.94
CA THR A 130 -19.10 23.64 -34.47
C THR A 130 -17.90 24.29 -35.17
N PRO A 131 -16.93 24.89 -34.45
CA PRO A 131 -15.75 25.46 -35.10
C PRO A 131 -15.04 24.40 -35.94
N SER A 132 -14.55 24.81 -37.12
CA SER A 132 -13.73 23.91 -37.94
C SER A 132 -12.49 23.48 -37.14
N PRO A 133 -11.93 22.29 -37.39
CA PRO A 133 -10.75 21.80 -36.65
C PRO A 133 -9.60 22.81 -36.60
N ALA A 134 -9.39 23.57 -37.69
CA ALA A 134 -8.36 24.62 -37.77
C ALA A 134 -8.61 25.86 -36.89
N LYS A 135 -9.79 25.99 -36.28
CA LYS A 135 -10.20 27.10 -35.41
C LYS A 135 -10.62 26.62 -34.01
N ARG A 136 -10.32 25.38 -33.63
CA ARG A 136 -10.54 24.85 -32.29
C ARG A 136 -9.32 25.18 -31.42
N GLY A 137 -9.55 25.78 -30.26
CA GLY A 137 -8.48 26.10 -29.30
C GLY A 137 -8.70 25.52 -27.92
N ALA A 138 -9.93 25.12 -27.60
CA ALA A 138 -10.27 24.49 -26.34
C ALA A 138 -11.46 23.54 -26.52
N ASP A 139 -11.71 22.72 -25.51
CA ASP A 139 -12.91 21.89 -25.40
C ASP A 139 -13.54 22.04 -24.00
N LEU A 140 -14.86 22.14 -23.95
CA LEU A 140 -15.65 22.11 -22.71
C LEU A 140 -16.17 20.70 -22.46
N VAL A 141 -15.94 20.16 -21.28
CA VAL A 141 -16.38 18.81 -20.89
C VAL A 141 -17.42 18.91 -19.77
N ASP A 142 -18.54 18.21 -19.94
CA ASP A 142 -19.64 18.14 -18.97
C ASP A 142 -19.51 16.88 -18.12
N LEU A 143 -19.16 17.06 -16.85
CA LEU A 143 -19.05 15.99 -15.86
C LEU A 143 -20.28 15.92 -14.94
N SER A 144 -21.33 16.70 -15.21
CA SER A 144 -22.52 16.78 -14.34
C SER A 144 -23.30 15.48 -14.16
N ARG A 145 -23.06 14.51 -15.06
CA ARG A 145 -23.68 13.18 -15.05
C ARG A 145 -22.72 12.07 -14.60
N ALA A 146 -21.51 12.42 -14.16
CA ALA A 146 -20.54 11.44 -13.67
C ALA A 146 -21.03 10.84 -12.33
N ASN A 147 -21.05 9.52 -12.25
CA ASN A 147 -21.44 8.78 -11.05
C ASN A 147 -20.20 8.26 -10.34
N GLY A 148 -20.12 8.46 -9.02
CA GLY A 148 -18.96 8.05 -8.22
C GLY A 148 -18.05 9.22 -7.84
N ALA A 149 -16.85 8.90 -7.34
CA ALA A 149 -15.76 9.85 -7.16
C ALA A 149 -14.93 9.89 -8.45
N ILE A 150 -14.57 11.08 -8.91
CA ILE A 150 -13.88 11.27 -10.20
C ILE A 150 -12.37 11.19 -9.97
N ASP A 151 -11.72 10.33 -10.73
CA ASP A 151 -10.26 10.14 -10.67
C ASP A 151 -9.55 10.91 -11.79
N ALA A 152 -10.04 10.76 -13.02
CA ALA A 152 -9.37 11.27 -14.20
C ALA A 152 -10.31 11.45 -15.40
N LEU A 153 -9.82 12.20 -16.38
CA LEU A 153 -10.38 12.27 -17.72
C LEU A 153 -9.47 11.50 -18.70
N LEU A 154 -10.06 10.68 -19.56
CA LEU A 154 -9.37 10.01 -20.66
C LEU A 154 -9.76 10.68 -21.97
N VAL A 155 -8.84 11.42 -22.57
CA VAL A 155 -9.05 12.11 -23.84
C VAL A 155 -8.45 11.28 -24.95
N HIS A 156 -9.28 10.48 -25.61
CA HIS A 156 -8.85 9.62 -26.70
C HIS A 156 -8.56 10.45 -27.94
N VAL A 157 -7.28 10.58 -28.28
CA VAL A 157 -6.80 11.32 -29.44
C VAL A 157 -6.97 10.45 -30.68
N GLY A 158 -7.49 11.03 -31.76
CA GLY A 158 -7.65 10.36 -33.04
C GLY A 158 -6.30 10.12 -33.72
N ASP A 159 -5.48 11.16 -33.79
CA ASP A 159 -4.21 11.17 -34.52
C ASP A 159 -3.10 10.38 -33.80
N ASP A 160 -2.40 9.53 -34.53
CA ASP A 160 -1.28 8.70 -34.07
C ASP A 160 0.08 9.39 -34.15
N SER A 161 0.08 10.73 -34.17
CA SER A 161 1.29 11.56 -34.18
C SER A 161 1.17 12.79 -33.27
N TYR A 162 0.21 12.77 -32.35
CA TYR A 162 -0.06 13.91 -31.49
C TYR A 162 0.86 13.96 -30.27
N GLN A 163 1.39 15.15 -30.00
CA GLN A 163 2.09 15.50 -28.77
C GLN A 163 1.78 16.95 -28.44
N GLY A 164 1.19 17.22 -27.28
CA GLY A 164 0.86 18.59 -26.91
C GLY A 164 0.47 18.77 -25.45
N ARG A 165 0.63 19.99 -24.93
CA ARG A 165 0.16 20.39 -23.61
C ARG A 165 -1.30 20.81 -23.63
N VAL A 166 -1.96 20.53 -22.53
CA VAL A 166 -3.32 20.96 -22.23
C VAL A 166 -3.34 21.60 -20.85
N ALA A 167 -3.86 22.83 -20.76
CA ALA A 167 -4.22 23.44 -19.49
C ALA A 167 -5.64 23.04 -19.12
N VAL A 168 -5.86 22.77 -17.83
CA VAL A 168 -7.13 22.26 -17.32
C VAL A 168 -7.68 23.25 -16.31
N ASP A 169 -8.84 23.82 -16.61
CA ASP A 169 -9.60 24.65 -15.67
C ASP A 169 -10.90 23.95 -15.28
N ALA A 170 -11.32 24.14 -14.04
CA ALA A 170 -12.52 23.56 -13.47
C ALA A 170 -13.54 24.64 -13.10
N SER A 171 -14.83 24.33 -13.25
CA SER A 171 -15.93 25.21 -12.86
C SER A 171 -17.16 24.40 -12.46
N ASP A 172 -17.96 24.94 -11.55
CA ASP A 172 -19.27 24.38 -11.19
C ASP A 172 -20.45 25.13 -11.84
N ASP A 173 -20.19 26.32 -12.39
CA ASP A 173 -21.21 27.25 -12.88
C ASP A 173 -20.90 27.85 -14.27
N LEU A 174 -19.83 27.40 -14.93
CA LEU A 174 -19.30 27.88 -16.22
C LEU A 174 -18.80 29.33 -16.22
N ARG A 175 -18.80 30.01 -15.07
CA ARG A 175 -18.45 31.42 -14.92
C ARG A 175 -17.17 31.58 -14.11
N ASN A 176 -17.10 30.89 -12.98
CA ASN A 176 -15.97 30.90 -12.07
C ASN A 176 -15.08 29.70 -12.39
N TRP A 177 -13.92 29.99 -12.98
CA TRP A 177 -12.94 29.00 -13.40
C TRP A 177 -11.75 29.00 -12.44
N ARG A 178 -11.38 27.82 -11.94
CA ARG A 178 -10.16 27.59 -11.15
C ARG A 178 -9.19 26.72 -11.94
N SER A 179 -7.93 27.10 -11.98
CA SER A 179 -6.92 26.27 -12.66
C SER A 179 -6.60 25.02 -11.85
N LEU A 180 -6.60 23.87 -12.51
CA LEU A 180 -6.11 22.60 -11.99
C LEU A 180 -4.68 22.30 -12.46
N GLY A 181 -4.08 23.21 -13.25
CA GLY A 181 -2.72 23.09 -13.79
C GLY A 181 -2.72 22.65 -15.25
N SER A 182 -1.58 22.16 -15.72
CA SER A 182 -1.38 21.72 -17.11
C SER A 182 -0.69 20.38 -17.15
N THR A 183 -1.06 19.55 -18.12
CA THR A 183 -0.43 18.25 -18.39
C THR A 183 -0.10 18.09 -19.88
N GLN A 184 0.54 17.00 -20.24
CA GLN A 184 0.88 16.64 -21.62
C GLN A 184 0.17 15.35 -22.03
N LEU A 185 -0.45 15.39 -23.20
CA LEU A 185 -1.00 14.21 -23.86
C LEU A 185 -0.10 13.80 -25.02
N LEU A 186 -0.05 12.49 -25.27
CA LEU A 186 0.81 11.89 -26.29
C LEU A 186 0.12 10.67 -26.89
N LYS A 187 0.04 10.62 -28.22
CA LYS A 187 -0.32 9.43 -28.98
C LYS A 187 0.57 9.37 -30.20
N VAL A 188 1.57 8.50 -30.18
CA VAL A 188 2.56 8.38 -31.26
C VAL A 188 2.73 6.92 -31.65
N GLY A 189 2.46 6.61 -32.91
CA GLY A 189 2.58 5.29 -33.50
C GLY A 189 3.77 5.16 -34.45
N ARG A 190 4.36 3.97 -34.52
CA ARG A 190 5.28 3.55 -35.59
C ARG A 190 5.10 2.06 -35.86
N GLY A 191 4.46 1.71 -36.98
CA GLY A 191 4.10 0.31 -37.27
C GLY A 191 3.07 -0.20 -36.27
N ASP A 192 3.31 -1.36 -35.67
CA ASP A 192 2.43 -1.97 -34.66
C ASP A 192 2.65 -1.41 -33.24
N ASP A 193 3.69 -0.60 -33.03
CA ASP A 193 3.99 0.01 -31.74
C ASP A 193 3.25 1.36 -31.60
N MET A 194 2.52 1.51 -30.49
CA MET A 194 1.81 2.73 -30.13
C MET A 194 2.20 3.17 -28.70
N LEU A 195 2.64 4.41 -28.56
CA LEU A 195 2.86 5.05 -27.27
C LEU A 195 1.70 5.99 -26.96
N VAL A 196 0.93 5.69 -25.90
CA VAL A 196 -0.29 6.42 -25.54
C VAL A 196 -0.22 6.92 -24.11
N GLN A 197 -0.48 8.22 -23.94
CA GLN A 197 -0.72 8.90 -22.68
C GLN A 197 -1.84 9.92 -22.88
N GLU A 198 -3.06 9.48 -22.57
CA GLU A 198 -4.31 10.20 -22.82
C GLU A 198 -5.05 10.56 -21.53
N ARG A 199 -4.43 10.29 -20.37
CA ARG A 199 -5.03 10.45 -19.05
C ARG A 199 -4.65 11.78 -18.40
N ILE A 200 -5.67 12.52 -17.97
CA ILE A 200 -5.57 13.74 -17.18
C ILE A 200 -6.08 13.43 -15.77
N GLY A 201 -5.18 13.33 -14.79
CA GLY A 201 -5.58 13.14 -13.38
C GLY A 201 -6.25 14.41 -12.82
N LEU A 202 -7.29 14.24 -12.00
CA LEU A 202 -8.00 15.35 -11.36
C LEU A 202 -7.70 15.48 -9.85
N ASP A 203 -6.90 14.58 -9.29
CA ASP A 203 -6.37 14.64 -7.90
C ASP A 203 -7.44 14.98 -6.83
N GLY A 204 -8.61 14.34 -6.94
CA GLY A 204 -9.73 14.52 -6.01
C GLY A 204 -10.62 15.73 -6.29
N ALA A 205 -10.35 16.51 -7.33
CA ALA A 205 -11.28 17.52 -7.80
C ALA A 205 -12.53 16.87 -8.41
N ALA A 206 -13.71 17.29 -7.96
CA ALA A 206 -15.00 16.84 -8.50
C ALA A 206 -15.79 18.00 -9.14
N PRO A 207 -15.26 18.67 -10.18
CA PRO A 207 -15.95 19.79 -10.80
C PRO A 207 -17.11 19.32 -11.67
N ARG A 208 -18.12 20.18 -11.83
CA ARG A 208 -19.21 19.91 -12.78
C ARG A 208 -18.79 20.07 -14.24
N TYR A 209 -17.86 20.98 -14.52
CA TYR A 209 -17.37 21.30 -15.85
C TYR A 209 -15.85 21.43 -15.87
N LEU A 210 -15.23 20.94 -16.95
CA LEU A 210 -13.82 21.16 -17.24
C LEU A 210 -13.66 21.92 -18.56
N ARG A 211 -12.69 22.84 -18.61
CA ARG A 211 -12.21 23.44 -19.85
C ARG A 211 -10.80 22.93 -20.10
N LEU A 212 -10.59 22.39 -21.30
CA LEU A 212 -9.31 21.87 -21.79
C LEU A 212 -8.77 22.87 -22.81
N ASP A 213 -7.79 23.69 -22.43
CA ASP A 213 -7.16 24.67 -23.32
C ASP A 213 -5.91 24.05 -23.97
N TRP A 214 -5.94 23.88 -25.30
CA TRP A 214 -4.88 23.21 -26.07
C TRP A 214 -3.75 24.19 -26.41
N LEU A 215 -2.61 24.06 -25.73
CA LEU A 215 -1.53 25.05 -25.78
C LEU A 215 -0.61 24.88 -27.00
N ASP A 216 -0.51 23.66 -27.53
CA ASP A 216 0.40 23.31 -28.63
C ASP A 216 -0.36 22.86 -29.90
N GLY A 217 -1.64 23.26 -30.02
CA GLY A 217 -2.55 22.86 -31.10
C GLY A 217 -3.56 21.81 -30.66
N ALA A 218 -4.83 21.96 -31.07
CA ALA A 218 -5.90 21.04 -30.68
C ALA A 218 -5.79 19.70 -31.44
N PRO A 219 -5.84 18.54 -30.75
CA PRO A 219 -5.88 17.24 -31.40
C PRO A 219 -7.23 16.98 -32.06
N ALA A 220 -7.27 16.06 -33.03
CA ALA A 220 -8.53 15.36 -33.30
C ALA A 220 -8.90 14.53 -32.06
N ILE A 221 -10.09 14.73 -31.50
CA ILE A 221 -10.60 13.94 -30.35
C ILE A 221 -11.56 12.89 -30.87
N ALA A 222 -11.26 11.62 -30.62
CA ALA A 222 -12.11 10.48 -30.95
C ALA A 222 -13.24 10.33 -29.92
N SER A 223 -12.91 10.38 -28.62
CA SER A 223 -13.87 10.37 -27.52
C SER A 223 -13.24 10.95 -26.25
N ILE A 224 -14.10 11.26 -25.28
CA ILE A 224 -13.67 11.61 -23.93
C ILE A 224 -14.48 10.77 -22.96
N ASP A 225 -13.78 10.05 -22.09
CA ASP A 225 -14.36 9.25 -21.01
C ASP A 225 -13.95 9.82 -19.65
N VAL A 226 -14.85 9.71 -18.66
CA VAL A 226 -14.52 9.96 -17.26
C VAL A 226 -14.21 8.65 -16.56
N GLU A 227 -13.09 8.62 -15.83
CA GLU A 227 -12.68 7.52 -14.97
C GLU A 227 -13.15 7.79 -13.54
N THR A 228 -13.91 6.85 -12.97
CA THR A 228 -14.54 6.99 -11.64
C THR A 228 -14.39 5.72 -10.82
N HIS A 229 -14.37 5.87 -9.49
CA HIS A 229 -14.53 4.75 -8.56
C HIS A 229 -15.78 4.92 -7.69
N PRO A 230 -16.34 3.82 -7.14
CA PRO A 230 -17.46 3.91 -6.21
C PRO A 230 -17.13 4.77 -5.00
N ARG A 231 -18.00 5.71 -4.65
CA ARG A 231 -17.85 6.45 -3.40
C ARG A 231 -18.01 5.46 -2.26
N ASP A 232 -16.95 5.24 -1.50
CA ASP A 232 -17.06 4.48 -0.25
C ASP A 232 -18.09 5.18 0.64
N ALA A 233 -19.19 4.48 0.95
CA ALA A 233 -20.25 4.98 1.83
C ALA A 233 -19.76 5.23 3.28
N ARG A 234 -18.50 4.87 3.60
CA ARG A 234 -17.82 5.17 4.87
C ARG A 234 -17.01 6.49 4.86
N GLY A 235 -16.85 7.15 3.72
CA GLY A 235 -15.77 8.11 3.51
C GLY A 235 -16.10 9.60 3.66
N THR A 236 -17.07 10.00 4.49
CA THR A 236 -17.34 11.44 4.73
C THR A 236 -16.59 12.03 5.92
N ASP A 237 -15.77 11.26 6.65
CA ASP A 237 -15.00 11.79 7.81
C ASP A 237 -13.51 11.40 7.84
N THR A 238 -13.05 10.52 6.96
CA THR A 238 -11.62 10.29 6.74
C THR A 238 -11.15 11.18 5.61
N ALA A 239 -10.69 12.39 5.95
CA ALA A 239 -9.84 13.16 5.05
C ALA A 239 -8.74 12.21 4.53
N SER A 240 -8.75 11.90 3.23
CA SER A 240 -7.75 11.03 2.60
C SER A 240 -6.38 11.59 2.96
N VAL A 241 -5.64 10.88 3.82
CA VAL A 241 -4.32 11.31 4.29
C VAL A 241 -3.47 11.57 3.05
N PRO A 242 -2.88 12.76 2.86
CA PRO A 242 -2.14 13.06 1.65
C PRO A 242 -1.09 11.99 1.36
N ARG A 243 -1.07 11.54 0.10
CA ARG A 243 -0.07 10.59 -0.41
C ARG A 243 1.33 11.09 -0.06
N GLN A 244 2.11 10.20 0.55
CA GLN A 244 3.52 10.42 0.84
C GLN A 244 4.36 9.85 -0.30
N TRP A 245 5.50 10.51 -0.58
CA TRP A 245 6.46 10.11 -1.60
C TRP A 245 7.83 9.93 -0.98
N ARG A 246 8.57 8.93 -1.47
CA ARG A 246 9.92 8.64 -1.00
C ARG A 246 10.73 7.94 -2.08
N ASP A 247 12.03 8.23 -2.14
CA ASP A 247 12.95 7.42 -2.94
C ASP A 247 13.01 5.98 -2.42
N ALA A 248 13.00 5.04 -3.36
CA ALA A 248 13.25 3.63 -3.05
C ALA A 248 14.67 3.44 -2.53
N ALA A 249 14.84 2.46 -1.63
CA ALA A 249 16.13 2.10 -1.08
C ALA A 249 16.85 1.09 -1.99
N ARG A 250 18.19 1.15 -1.96
CA ARG A 250 19.10 0.16 -2.56
C ARG A 250 18.76 -0.21 -4.01
N VAL A 251 18.38 0.79 -4.82
CA VAL A 251 18.21 0.58 -6.26
C VAL A 251 19.57 0.11 -6.82
N ARG A 252 19.57 -0.96 -7.62
CA ARG A 252 20.78 -1.53 -8.24
C ARG A 252 20.43 -2.39 -9.46
N ALA A 253 21.42 -2.71 -10.28
CA ALA A 253 21.27 -3.71 -11.33
C ALA A 253 20.96 -5.12 -10.74
N GLY A 254 20.15 -5.88 -11.47
CA GLY A 254 19.83 -7.27 -11.20
C GLY A 254 20.82 -8.26 -11.78
N SER A 255 20.43 -9.53 -11.83
CA SER A 255 21.29 -10.62 -12.32
C SER A 255 21.36 -10.68 -13.85
N ALA A 256 20.28 -10.32 -14.52
CA ALA A 256 20.23 -10.28 -15.98
C ALA A 256 20.22 -8.83 -16.52
N PRO A 257 20.69 -8.62 -17.76
CA PRO A 257 20.56 -7.32 -18.43
C PRO A 257 19.09 -6.85 -18.43
N GLY A 258 18.87 -5.57 -18.11
CA GLY A 258 17.53 -4.98 -18.04
C GLY A 258 16.77 -5.22 -16.74
N GLU A 259 17.37 -5.93 -15.77
CA GLU A 259 16.82 -6.06 -14.42
C GLU A 259 17.34 -4.95 -13.51
N TYR A 260 16.44 -4.29 -12.78
CA TYR A 260 16.79 -3.35 -11.73
C TYR A 260 16.04 -3.73 -10.45
N LEU A 261 16.76 -3.98 -9.37
CA LEU A 261 16.23 -4.36 -8.07
C LEU A 261 16.20 -3.16 -7.15
N PHE A 262 15.14 -3.03 -6.36
CA PHE A 262 15.05 -2.05 -5.28
C PHE A 262 14.23 -2.60 -4.13
N ASP A 263 14.34 -1.95 -2.97
CA ASP A 263 13.54 -2.29 -1.81
C ASP A 263 13.01 -1.04 -1.11
N THR A 264 12.09 -1.28 -0.19
CA THR A 264 11.29 -0.23 0.44
C THR A 264 11.65 -0.06 1.90
N ASP A 265 12.63 -0.78 2.47
CA ASP A 265 13.04 -0.88 3.89
C ASP A 265 11.99 -1.25 4.94
N GLY A 266 10.72 -1.29 4.56
CA GLY A 266 9.57 -1.65 5.39
C GLY A 266 8.40 -2.05 4.50
N ALA A 267 7.31 -2.49 5.11
CA ALA A 267 6.11 -2.88 4.39
C ALA A 267 5.15 -1.68 4.27
N TYR A 268 5.33 -0.87 3.23
CA TYR A 268 4.50 0.29 2.94
C TYR A 268 3.37 -0.13 1.98
N PRO A 269 2.12 0.35 2.13
CA PRO A 269 1.04 0.03 1.21
C PRO A 269 1.17 0.82 -0.10
N ILE A 270 2.16 0.45 -0.93
CA ILE A 270 2.53 1.19 -2.14
C ILE A 270 1.47 0.97 -3.20
N ASP A 271 0.93 2.05 -3.74
CA ASP A 271 -0.05 2.08 -4.83
C ASP A 271 0.41 2.98 -5.99
N ARG A 272 1.58 3.62 -5.86
CA ARG A 272 2.22 4.40 -6.93
C ARG A 272 3.72 4.16 -7.00
N VAL A 273 4.26 4.03 -8.22
CA VAL A 273 5.71 4.01 -8.47
C VAL A 273 6.05 4.94 -9.63
N ARG A 274 6.89 5.94 -9.39
CA ARG A 274 7.50 6.78 -10.43
C ARG A 274 8.89 6.26 -10.76
N ILE A 275 9.18 6.12 -12.05
CA ILE A 275 10.45 5.65 -12.57
C ILE A 275 11.05 6.76 -13.44
N ASP A 276 12.14 7.35 -12.97
CA ASP A 276 12.86 8.39 -13.72
C ASP A 276 13.98 7.74 -14.53
N LEU A 277 13.85 7.79 -15.86
CA LEU A 277 14.80 7.17 -16.78
C LEU A 277 16.13 7.95 -16.82
N PRO A 278 17.29 7.23 -16.83
CA PRO A 278 18.60 7.86 -16.72
C PRO A 278 18.95 8.73 -17.93
N GLN A 279 18.50 8.36 -19.13
CA GLN A 279 18.83 9.04 -20.37
C GLN A 279 17.61 9.75 -20.99
N PRO A 280 17.77 10.96 -21.55
CA PRO A 280 16.75 11.56 -22.37
C PRO A 280 16.58 10.79 -23.68
N ASN A 281 15.44 10.99 -24.35
CA ASN A 281 15.05 10.32 -25.59
C ASN A 281 15.06 8.78 -25.51
N THR A 282 14.64 8.26 -24.35
CA THR A 282 14.53 6.82 -24.10
C THR A 282 13.07 6.38 -24.20
N VAL A 283 12.81 5.24 -24.84
CA VAL A 283 11.52 4.54 -24.83
C VAL A 283 11.79 3.04 -24.64
N ALA A 284 11.21 2.43 -23.61
CA ALA A 284 11.41 1.01 -23.33
C ALA A 284 10.18 0.39 -22.67
N ARG A 285 9.84 -0.84 -23.10
CA ARG A 285 8.79 -1.64 -22.42
C ARG A 285 9.37 -2.18 -21.12
N ALA A 286 8.60 -2.09 -20.04
CA ALA A 286 9.01 -2.61 -18.75
C ALA A 286 7.86 -3.21 -17.95
N THR A 287 8.17 -4.22 -17.14
CA THR A 287 7.27 -4.83 -16.16
C THR A 287 7.81 -4.58 -14.76
N LEU A 288 6.97 -4.01 -13.90
CA LEU A 288 7.21 -3.89 -12.48
C LEU A 288 6.73 -5.16 -11.78
N GLN A 289 7.62 -5.77 -11.00
CA GLN A 289 7.38 -6.99 -10.25
C GLN A 289 7.68 -6.78 -8.77
N SER A 290 6.99 -7.53 -7.92
CA SER A 290 7.25 -7.58 -6.48
C SER A 290 7.29 -9.01 -5.96
N ARG A 291 7.83 -9.18 -4.75
CA ARG A 291 7.72 -10.41 -3.97
C ARG A 291 7.77 -10.11 -2.47
N ALA A 292 7.03 -10.89 -1.70
CA ALA A 292 6.95 -10.75 -0.25
C ALA A 292 8.30 -11.01 0.45
N ASP A 293 9.02 -12.05 0.03
CA ASP A 293 10.31 -12.45 0.59
C ASP A 293 11.25 -13.05 -0.46
N ALA A 294 12.45 -13.45 -0.03
CA ALA A 294 13.49 -13.96 -0.92
C ALA A 294 13.17 -15.32 -1.56
N GLN A 295 12.29 -16.12 -0.95
CA GLN A 295 11.88 -17.44 -1.41
C GLN A 295 10.58 -17.40 -2.24
N ALA A 296 9.78 -16.36 -2.06
CA ALA A 296 8.57 -16.14 -2.85
C ALA A 296 8.89 -15.90 -4.34
N PRO A 297 8.05 -16.41 -5.26
CA PRO A 297 8.18 -16.10 -6.68
C PRO A 297 7.86 -14.63 -6.94
N TRP A 298 8.48 -14.07 -7.99
CA TRP A 298 8.12 -12.75 -8.51
C TRP A 298 6.69 -12.74 -9.06
N ARG A 299 5.97 -11.65 -8.80
CA ARG A 299 4.62 -11.41 -9.32
C ARG A 299 4.61 -10.11 -10.10
N ASP A 300 3.93 -10.12 -11.25
CA ASP A 300 3.71 -8.91 -12.04
C ASP A 300 2.74 -7.97 -11.32
N VAL A 301 3.16 -6.72 -11.13
CA VAL A 301 2.36 -5.66 -10.50
C VAL A 301 1.82 -4.70 -11.54
N ALA A 302 2.64 -4.28 -12.50
CA ALA A 302 2.25 -3.39 -13.57
C ALA A 302 3.14 -3.58 -14.81
N GLY A 303 2.57 -3.45 -16.01
CA GLY A 303 3.32 -3.37 -17.27
C GLY A 303 3.12 -1.99 -17.90
N ALA A 304 4.19 -1.40 -18.44
CA ALA A 304 4.12 -0.08 -19.07
C ALA A 304 5.18 0.11 -20.17
N VAL A 305 4.91 1.04 -21.10
CA VAL A 305 5.94 1.62 -21.96
C VAL A 305 6.49 2.86 -21.26
N LEU A 306 7.71 2.76 -20.75
CA LEU A 306 8.40 3.86 -20.10
C LEU A 306 9.08 4.74 -21.14
N PHE A 307 9.03 6.05 -20.94
CA PHE A 307 9.62 7.02 -21.84
C PHE A 307 10.07 8.28 -21.11
N ARG A 308 11.12 8.88 -21.66
CA ARG A 308 11.62 10.21 -21.32
C ARG A 308 12.00 10.87 -22.64
N LEU A 309 11.13 11.72 -23.17
CA LEU A 309 11.26 12.29 -24.52
C LEU A 309 11.45 13.79 -24.44
N GLN A 310 12.43 14.32 -25.17
CA GLN A 310 12.61 15.76 -25.29
C GLN A 310 11.83 16.26 -26.51
N GLY A 311 10.77 17.03 -26.27
CA GLY A 311 9.93 17.62 -27.29
C GLY A 311 10.06 19.14 -27.38
N LYS A 312 9.40 19.75 -28.37
CA LYS A 312 9.34 21.21 -28.54
C LYS A 312 8.74 21.92 -27.32
N ALA A 313 7.81 21.25 -26.64
CA ALA A 313 7.10 21.75 -25.46
C ALA A 313 7.81 21.46 -24.12
N GLY A 314 9.03 20.88 -24.17
CA GLY A 314 9.79 20.48 -23.00
C GLY A 314 10.01 18.97 -22.91
N GLU A 315 10.56 18.53 -21.79
CA GLU A 315 10.78 17.10 -21.53
C GLU A 315 9.49 16.45 -21.01
N GLN A 316 9.12 15.32 -21.62
CA GLN A 316 7.98 14.53 -21.24
C GLN A 316 8.43 13.21 -20.60
N ARG A 317 7.74 12.81 -19.53
CA ARG A 317 7.99 11.58 -18.78
C ARG A 317 6.68 10.86 -18.48
N ASN A 318 6.75 9.59 -18.12
CA ASN A 318 5.56 8.87 -17.64
C ASN A 318 4.99 9.51 -16.37
N PRO A 319 3.65 9.48 -16.20
CA PRO A 319 3.06 9.61 -14.87
C PRO A 319 3.49 8.42 -13.99
N PRO A 320 3.33 8.53 -12.67
CA PRO A 320 3.53 7.38 -11.78
C PRO A 320 2.66 6.18 -12.21
N LEU A 321 3.24 4.99 -12.19
CA LEU A 321 2.50 3.74 -12.40
C LEU A 321 1.51 3.55 -11.26
N GLU A 322 0.28 3.18 -11.60
CA GLU A 322 -0.84 3.04 -10.65
C GLU A 322 -1.25 1.57 -10.54
N PHE A 323 -1.40 1.05 -9.31
CA PHE A 323 -1.78 -0.34 -9.05
C PHE A 323 -2.40 -0.49 -7.64
N ALA A 324 -2.95 -1.66 -7.33
CA ALA A 324 -3.52 -1.96 -6.01
C ALA A 324 -2.44 -1.94 -4.92
N ALA A 325 -2.78 -1.42 -3.73
CA ALA A 325 -1.83 -1.29 -2.62
C ALA A 325 -1.09 -2.61 -2.33
N ASN A 326 0.25 -2.53 -2.35
CA ASN A 326 1.15 -3.67 -2.25
C ASN A 326 2.22 -3.39 -1.18
N THR A 327 2.31 -4.28 -0.20
CA THR A 327 3.16 -4.19 0.99
C THR A 327 4.47 -4.97 0.88
N ASP A 328 4.74 -5.56 -0.29
CA ASP A 328 5.98 -6.27 -0.57
C ASP A 328 7.20 -5.35 -0.39
N ARG A 329 8.29 -5.94 0.13
CA ARG A 329 9.52 -5.18 0.43
C ARG A 329 10.53 -5.21 -0.70
N THR A 330 10.43 -6.21 -1.57
CA THR A 330 11.41 -6.46 -2.63
C THR A 330 10.77 -6.31 -3.99
N TRP A 331 11.35 -5.46 -4.82
CA TRP A 331 10.81 -5.07 -6.11
C TRP A 331 11.84 -5.20 -7.21
N ARG A 332 11.34 -5.35 -8.44
CA ARG A 332 12.16 -5.47 -9.64
C ARG A 332 11.49 -4.80 -10.83
N ILE A 333 12.27 -4.07 -11.61
CA ILE A 333 11.89 -3.60 -12.95
C ILE A 333 12.55 -4.53 -13.96
N VAL A 334 11.76 -5.07 -14.88
CA VAL A 334 12.22 -5.90 -16.00
C VAL A 334 12.02 -5.14 -17.28
N VAL A 335 13.10 -4.74 -17.93
CA VAL A 335 13.08 -3.95 -19.16
C VAL A 335 13.30 -4.85 -20.36
N ASP A 336 12.53 -4.64 -21.43
CA ASP A 336 12.79 -5.27 -22.73
C ASP A 336 14.06 -4.66 -23.34
N MET A 337 15.08 -5.51 -23.47
CA MET A 337 16.40 -5.11 -23.95
C MET A 337 16.55 -5.14 -25.47
N ARG A 338 15.55 -5.61 -26.23
CA ARG A 338 15.62 -5.72 -27.70
C ARG A 338 15.92 -4.39 -28.39
N ASN A 339 15.44 -3.28 -27.82
CA ASN A 339 15.61 -1.92 -28.33
C ASN A 339 16.59 -1.08 -27.49
N GLY A 340 17.54 -1.71 -26.78
CA GLY A 340 18.57 -1.02 -26.00
C GLY A 340 18.17 -0.65 -24.55
N GLY A 341 16.93 -0.95 -24.14
CA GLY A 341 16.47 -0.75 -22.76
C GLY A 341 16.57 0.70 -22.29
N PHE A 342 17.13 0.93 -21.10
CA PHE A 342 17.35 2.28 -20.56
C PHE A 342 18.69 2.91 -20.97
N GLY A 343 19.49 2.23 -21.81
CA GLY A 343 20.86 2.64 -22.08
C GLY A 343 21.79 2.46 -20.88
N ALA A 344 22.80 3.31 -20.78
CA ALA A 344 23.74 3.35 -19.66
C ALA A 344 23.19 4.18 -18.50
N GLY A 345 23.37 3.66 -17.28
CA GLY A 345 22.91 4.29 -16.04
C GLY A 345 21.86 3.45 -15.32
N GLN A 346 21.30 4.04 -14.27
CA GLN A 346 20.34 3.37 -13.41
C GLN A 346 19.11 4.26 -13.23
N PRO A 347 17.88 3.71 -13.27
CA PRO A 347 16.69 4.50 -13.02
C PRO A 347 16.67 4.97 -11.56
N ALA A 348 16.15 6.17 -11.33
CA ALA A 348 15.70 6.57 -10.00
C ALA A 348 14.25 6.12 -9.82
N VAL A 349 13.93 5.63 -8.62
CA VAL A 349 12.63 5.05 -8.31
C VAL A 349 12.06 5.76 -7.10
N VAL A 350 10.86 6.30 -7.24
CA VAL A 350 10.13 6.97 -6.15
C VAL A 350 8.83 6.22 -5.91
N ILE A 351 8.62 5.79 -4.68
CA ILE A 351 7.41 5.09 -4.25
C ILE A 351 6.42 6.07 -3.63
N GLY A 352 5.12 5.84 -3.84
CA GLY A 352 4.04 6.62 -3.27
C GLY A 352 3.02 5.73 -2.55
N TRP A 353 2.56 6.17 -1.38
CA TRP A 353 1.56 5.45 -0.58
C TRP A 353 0.67 6.43 0.21
N HIS A 354 -0.51 5.95 0.62
CA HIS A 354 -1.34 6.62 1.60
C HIS A 354 -1.03 6.06 3.00
N PRO A 355 -0.54 6.86 3.95
CA PRO A 355 -0.26 6.38 5.30
C PRO A 355 -1.54 5.98 6.03
N ALA A 356 -1.41 4.99 6.92
CA ALA A 356 -2.48 4.57 7.81
C ALA A 356 -2.77 5.66 8.85
N ALA A 357 -4.03 5.79 9.22
CA ALA A 357 -4.43 6.61 10.36
C ALA A 357 -4.68 5.71 11.58
N LEU A 358 -4.07 6.05 12.70
CA LEU A 358 -4.26 5.35 13.97
C LEU A 358 -5.02 6.26 14.92
N THR A 359 -6.14 5.77 15.47
CA THR A 359 -6.89 6.45 16.52
C THR A 359 -6.86 5.61 17.79
N PHE A 360 -6.56 6.21 18.93
CA PHE A 360 -6.48 5.48 20.20
C PHE A 360 -7.21 6.20 21.33
N VAL A 361 -7.58 5.44 22.36
CA VAL A 361 -8.18 5.95 23.59
C VAL A 361 -7.09 6.29 24.59
N ALA A 362 -7.05 7.53 25.08
CA ALA A 362 -6.08 7.98 26.07
C ALA A 362 -6.42 7.49 27.49
N ARG A 363 -6.45 6.16 27.67
CA ARG A 363 -6.70 5.52 28.97
C ARG A 363 -5.41 5.44 29.81
N GLY A 364 -5.44 6.05 30.99
CA GLY A 364 -4.31 6.09 31.91
C GLY A 364 -3.57 7.41 31.84
N THR A 365 -2.44 7.52 32.53
CA THR A 365 -1.67 8.76 32.59
C THR A 365 -0.61 8.81 31.49
N PRO A 366 -0.24 10.01 30.99
CA PRO A 366 0.92 10.18 30.11
C PRO A 366 2.24 9.78 30.83
N PRO A 367 3.36 9.60 30.10
CA PRO A 367 3.50 9.72 28.65
C PRO A 367 2.94 8.50 27.90
N PHE A 368 2.27 8.75 26.77
CA PHE A 368 1.86 7.68 25.86
C PHE A 368 2.98 7.35 24.88
N THR A 369 3.10 6.08 24.50
CA THR A 369 4.13 5.62 23.56
C THR A 369 3.58 4.66 22.51
N LEU A 370 4.18 4.66 21.33
CA LEU A 370 3.89 3.75 20.24
C LEU A 370 5.02 2.73 20.13
N GLY A 371 4.75 1.45 20.37
CA GLY A 371 5.69 0.35 20.17
C GLY A 371 5.41 -0.41 18.87
N VAL A 372 6.47 -0.89 18.20
CA VAL A 372 6.41 -1.61 16.92
C VAL A 372 7.59 -2.58 16.78
N GLY A 373 7.45 -3.60 15.94
CA GLY A 373 8.56 -4.48 15.52
C GLY A 373 8.60 -5.85 16.17
N ASP A 374 7.52 -6.30 16.81
CA ASP A 374 7.37 -7.67 17.31
C ASP A 374 6.55 -8.52 16.33
N ALA A 375 7.23 -9.34 15.52
CA ALA A 375 6.60 -10.20 14.51
C ALA A 375 5.60 -11.21 15.08
N SER A 376 5.67 -11.53 16.38
CA SER A 376 4.78 -12.48 17.04
C SER A 376 3.42 -11.89 17.40
N LEU A 377 3.29 -10.57 17.38
CA LEU A 377 2.03 -9.89 17.63
C LEU A 377 1.10 -10.03 16.42
N VAL A 378 -0.18 -10.26 16.69
CA VAL A 378 -1.28 -10.13 15.73
C VAL A 378 -1.96 -8.79 15.94
N SER A 379 -2.63 -8.24 14.92
CA SER A 379 -3.36 -6.97 15.10
C SER A 379 -4.37 -7.06 16.25
N SER A 380 -4.32 -6.09 17.16
CA SER A 380 -5.36 -5.87 18.18
C SER A 380 -6.19 -4.62 17.89
N ALA A 381 -6.11 -4.12 16.65
CA ALA A 381 -6.89 -2.98 16.20
C ALA A 381 -8.38 -3.34 16.20
N VAL A 382 -9.20 -2.49 16.80
CA VAL A 382 -10.66 -2.58 16.71
C VAL A 382 -11.15 -1.73 15.54
N ASN A 383 -12.40 -1.96 15.12
CA ASN A 383 -13.04 -1.07 14.17
C ASN A 383 -13.19 0.34 14.78
N ARG A 384 -12.96 1.40 13.97
CA ARG A 384 -13.04 2.79 14.42
C ARG A 384 -14.41 3.13 15.03
N ASP A 385 -15.50 2.68 14.43
CA ASP A 385 -16.86 2.93 14.91
C ASP A 385 -17.15 2.23 16.23
N ALA A 386 -16.48 1.09 16.49
CA ALA A 386 -16.55 0.39 17.77
C ALA A 386 -15.66 1.03 18.85
N LEU A 387 -14.61 1.75 18.45
CA LEU A 387 -13.72 2.49 19.35
C LEU A 387 -14.37 3.80 19.82
N LEU A 388 -14.98 4.54 18.89
CA LEU A 388 -15.54 5.86 19.09
C LEU A 388 -16.93 5.76 19.73
N VAL A 389 -16.98 5.89 21.06
CA VAL A 389 -18.23 5.81 21.83
C VAL A 389 -18.82 7.21 22.05
N GLY A 390 -20.11 7.37 21.73
CA GLY A 390 -20.89 8.60 21.93
C GLY A 390 -21.35 9.25 20.62
N MET A 391 -22.26 10.22 20.71
CA MET A 391 -22.63 11.04 19.55
C MET A 391 -21.55 12.10 19.34
N ALA A 392 -20.85 12.05 18.21
CA ALA A 392 -19.76 12.98 17.83
C ALA A 392 -18.62 13.09 18.87
N PRO A 393 -17.88 12.00 19.15
CA PRO A 393 -16.76 12.05 20.07
C PRO A 393 -15.66 13.00 19.57
N GLU A 394 -15.14 13.83 20.48
CA GLU A 394 -14.02 14.73 20.18
C GLU A 394 -12.74 13.93 19.96
N VAL A 395 -12.22 13.96 18.73
CA VAL A 395 -10.94 13.36 18.35
C VAL A 395 -9.93 14.47 18.10
N ARG A 396 -8.84 14.50 18.87
CA ARG A 396 -7.76 15.48 18.72
C ARG A 396 -6.55 14.94 17.98
N PRO A 397 -5.73 15.79 17.34
CA PRO A 397 -4.51 15.33 16.69
C PRO A 397 -3.45 14.87 17.71
N ALA A 398 -2.73 13.81 17.35
CA ALA A 398 -1.50 13.38 18.00
C ALA A 398 -0.40 13.20 16.95
N ARG A 399 0.85 13.29 17.39
CA ARG A 399 2.03 13.09 16.54
C ARG A 399 2.95 12.05 17.16
N VAL A 400 3.59 11.26 16.30
CA VAL A 400 4.68 10.38 16.72
C VAL A 400 5.92 11.24 16.87
N GLY A 401 6.43 11.33 18.10
CA GLY A 401 7.63 12.07 18.45
C GLY A 401 8.89 11.23 18.30
N THR A 402 9.87 11.50 19.16
CA THR A 402 11.20 10.88 19.07
C THR A 402 11.19 9.39 19.38
N ALA A 403 12.09 8.64 18.74
CA ALA A 403 12.37 7.26 19.13
C ALA A 403 12.97 7.22 20.54
N LEU A 404 12.39 6.38 21.39
CA LEU A 404 12.79 6.15 22.77
C LEU A 404 13.74 4.94 22.83
N PRO A 405 14.73 4.95 23.73
CA PRO A 405 15.59 3.79 23.91
C PRO A 405 14.75 2.60 24.39
N VAL A 406 14.78 1.51 23.63
CA VAL A 406 14.23 0.23 24.08
C VAL A 406 15.37 -0.51 24.78
N SER A 407 15.15 -0.92 26.03
CA SER A 407 16.07 -1.88 26.66
C SER A 407 16.03 -3.16 25.82
N ALA A 408 17.13 -3.49 25.16
CA ALA A 408 17.24 -4.68 24.33
C ALA A 408 16.88 -5.90 25.17
N VAL A 409 15.65 -6.40 25.05
CA VAL A 409 15.32 -7.72 25.54
C VAL A 409 16.07 -8.66 24.61
N ALA A 410 17.08 -9.33 25.17
CA ALA A 410 17.84 -10.35 24.47
C ALA A 410 16.83 -11.25 23.74
N PRO A 411 17.04 -11.57 22.45
CA PRO A 411 16.15 -12.48 21.75
C PRO A 411 15.98 -13.70 22.63
N ALA A 412 14.73 -14.05 22.97
CA ALA A 412 14.45 -15.27 23.70
C ALA A 412 15.18 -16.38 22.94
N ALA A 413 16.20 -16.96 23.58
CA ALA A 413 17.06 -17.94 22.93
C ALA A 413 16.14 -18.95 22.26
N ALA A 414 16.30 -19.12 20.95
CA ALA A 414 15.57 -20.17 20.24
C ALA A 414 15.79 -21.44 21.04
N ASP A 415 14.69 -22.08 21.44
CA ASP A 415 14.69 -23.23 22.34
C ASP A 415 15.39 -24.40 21.65
N THR A 416 16.72 -24.38 21.67
CA THR A 416 17.59 -25.43 21.13
C THR A 416 17.35 -26.76 21.83
N ASP A 417 16.73 -26.72 23.02
CA ASP A 417 16.30 -27.86 23.79
C ASP A 417 14.98 -28.46 23.32
N ALA A 418 14.19 -27.80 22.47
CA ALA A 418 13.01 -28.42 21.84
C ALA A 418 13.43 -29.61 20.97
N LYS A 419 14.46 -29.44 20.13
CA LYS A 419 15.02 -30.54 19.32
C LYS A 419 15.59 -31.66 20.18
N ARG A 420 16.34 -31.33 21.24
CA ARG A 420 16.89 -32.35 22.17
C ARG A 420 15.79 -33.09 22.90
N ARG A 421 14.74 -32.40 23.35
CA ARG A 421 13.55 -33.04 23.93
C ARG A 421 12.92 -34.01 22.96
N TYR A 422 12.63 -33.63 21.71
CA TYR A 422 12.03 -34.57 20.74
C TYR A 422 12.90 -35.79 20.45
N VAL A 423 14.23 -35.64 20.38
CA VAL A 423 15.16 -36.77 20.24
C VAL A 423 15.12 -37.68 21.48
N LEU A 424 15.04 -37.09 22.68
CA LEU A 424 14.98 -37.84 23.94
C LEU A 424 13.67 -38.61 24.06
N TRP A 425 12.53 -37.98 23.73
CA TRP A 425 11.23 -38.64 23.64
C TRP A 425 11.21 -39.77 22.61
N ALA A 426 11.81 -39.56 21.42
CA ALA A 426 11.92 -40.62 20.41
C ALA A 426 12.76 -41.81 20.89
N SER A 427 13.90 -41.55 21.56
CA SER A 427 14.74 -42.60 22.14
C SER A 427 14.03 -43.38 23.25
N LEU A 428 13.24 -42.68 24.08
CA LEU A 428 12.47 -43.28 25.17
C LEU A 428 11.40 -44.22 24.61
N VAL A 429 10.67 -43.79 23.58
CA VAL A 429 9.65 -44.63 22.91
C VAL A 429 10.30 -45.87 22.27
N ILE A 430 11.47 -45.73 21.64
CA ILE A 430 12.21 -46.87 21.08
C ILE A 430 12.63 -47.85 22.17
N ALA A 431 13.17 -47.36 23.29
CA ALA A 431 13.60 -48.20 24.41
C ALA A 431 12.43 -48.96 25.05
N VAL A 432 11.31 -48.27 25.28
CA VAL A 432 10.07 -48.90 25.81
C VAL A 432 9.52 -49.92 24.82
N GLY A 433 9.53 -49.61 23.52
CA GLY A 433 9.15 -50.55 22.46
C GLY A 433 10.01 -51.81 22.47
N ALA A 434 11.33 -51.68 22.56
CA ALA A 434 12.25 -52.81 22.64
C ALA A 434 11.98 -53.69 23.88
N LEU A 435 11.80 -53.09 25.06
CA LEU A 435 11.42 -53.80 26.28
C LEU A 435 10.08 -54.53 26.14
N GLY A 436 9.07 -53.88 25.54
CA GLY A 436 7.78 -54.49 25.23
C GLY A 436 7.90 -55.70 24.31
N THR A 437 8.74 -55.62 23.27
CA THR A 437 8.96 -56.76 22.36
C THR A 437 9.67 -57.94 23.02
N ILE A 438 10.61 -57.69 23.95
CA ILE A 438 11.29 -58.74 24.71
C ILE A 438 10.31 -59.42 25.67
N ALA A 439 9.52 -58.64 26.41
CA ALA A 439 8.48 -59.17 27.30
C ALA A 439 7.45 -60.01 26.53
N TRP A 440 7.03 -59.54 25.35
CA TRP A 440 6.09 -60.28 24.50
C TRP A 440 6.71 -61.56 23.92
N ARG A 441 7.98 -61.53 23.49
CA ARG A 441 8.69 -62.75 23.02
C ARG A 441 8.89 -63.78 24.12
N LEU A 442 9.17 -63.36 25.36
CA LEU A 442 9.24 -64.26 26.51
C LEU A 442 7.86 -64.86 26.84
N ALA A 443 6.80 -64.06 26.79
CA ALA A 443 5.43 -64.55 26.97
C ALA A 443 4.99 -65.54 25.88
N LYS A 444 5.50 -65.39 24.64
CA LYS A 444 5.19 -66.29 23.52
C LYS A 444 6.11 -67.51 23.42
N GLY A 445 7.33 -67.43 23.95
CA GLY A 445 8.33 -68.50 23.94
C GLY A 445 8.22 -69.50 25.10
N GLY A 446 7.34 -69.23 26.09
CA GLY A 446 7.10 -70.13 27.24
C GLY A 446 6.11 -71.26 27.00
N GLY A 447 5.68 -71.48 25.75
CA GLY A 447 4.66 -72.48 25.40
C GLY A 447 5.19 -73.62 24.55
N GLU A 448 6.05 -74.48 25.11
CA GLU A 448 6.23 -75.85 24.60
C GLU A 448 5.85 -76.84 25.71
N PRO A 449 4.83 -77.71 25.49
CA PRO A 449 4.44 -78.72 26.46
C PRO A 449 5.40 -79.89 26.35
N ARG A 450 6.27 -80.06 27.35
CA ARG A 450 7.05 -81.29 27.49
C ARG A 450 6.20 -82.35 28.17
N ASN A 451 5.67 -83.24 27.36
CA ASN A 451 5.06 -84.51 27.75
C ASN A 451 6.00 -85.30 28.68
N ARG A 452 5.46 -85.86 29.77
CA ARG A 452 6.05 -87.00 30.48
C ARG A 452 4.96 -87.78 31.19
N ASP A 453 4.77 -88.99 30.67
CA ASP A 453 4.30 -90.24 31.26
C ASP A 453 4.01 -90.22 32.77
N GLU A 454 2.76 -90.55 33.13
CA GLU A 454 2.39 -91.69 33.98
C GLU A 454 1.02 -92.23 33.55
#